data_AF-A0A2E3DFJ8-F1
#
_entry.id   AF-A0A2E3DFJ8-F1
#
_cell.length_a   1.000
_cell.length_b   1.000
_cell.length_c   1.000
_cell.angle_alpha   90.00
_cell.angle_beta   90.00
_cell.angle_gamma   90.00
#
_symmetry.space_group_name_H-M   'P 1'
#
loop_
_entity.id
_entity.type
_entity.pdbx_description
1 polymer ?
#
loop_
_entity_poly.entity_id
_entity_poly.type
_entity_poly.pdbx_seq_one_letter_code
_entity_poly.pdbx_strand_id
1 'polypeptide(L)' 'MGRLSLTRFCDQKVIIHNKQGEISCVVRLNKIKDNGSVVLTFEAEKDVKISREEIYKINFPR' A
#
# COMPACT_ATOMS: atom_id res chain seq x y z
N MET A 1 -10.28 -2.29 -14.82
CA MET A 1 -9.30 -1.65 -13.92
C MET A 1 -7.91 -1.88 -14.47
N GLY A 2 -7.03 -0.88 -14.41
CA GLY A 2 -5.62 -1.08 -14.71
C GLY A 2 -4.96 -1.96 -13.64
N ARG A 3 -4.09 -2.87 -14.05
CA ARG A 3 -3.27 -3.70 -13.15
C ARG A 3 -1.81 -3.41 -13.44
N LEU A 4 -1.04 -3.13 -12.40
CA LEU A 4 0.40 -2.93 -12.48
C LEU A 4 1.07 -3.93 -11.53
N SER A 5 2.06 -4.66 -12.04
CA SER A 5 2.88 -5.59 -11.26
C SER A 5 4.31 -5.06 -11.23
N LEU A 6 4.90 -4.97 -10.04
CA LEU A 6 6.25 -4.43 -9.83
C LEU A 6 6.99 -5.28 -8.80
N THR A 7 8.30 -5.48 -9.00
CA THR A 7 9.20 -6.05 -7.99
C THR A 7 9.96 -4.91 -7.31
N ARG A 8 9.91 -4.81 -5.99
CA ARG A 8 10.63 -3.81 -5.18
C ARG A 8 11.58 -4.49 -4.20
N PHE A 9 12.77 -3.92 -4.03
CA PHE A 9 13.70 -4.26 -2.95
C PHE A 9 13.36 -3.46 -1.67
N CYS A 10 13.97 -3.84 -0.55
CA CYS A 10 13.88 -3.05 0.69
C CYS A 10 14.29 -1.59 0.43
N ASP A 11 13.67 -0.67 1.15
CA ASP A 11 13.86 0.79 1.05
C ASP A 11 13.37 1.44 -0.26
N GLN A 12 12.96 0.64 -1.25
CA GLN A 12 12.29 1.17 -2.44
C GLN A 12 10.84 1.55 -2.15
N LYS A 13 10.41 2.66 -2.78
CA LYS A 13 9.09 3.25 -2.60
C LYS A 13 8.22 3.02 -3.84
N VAL A 14 6.92 2.90 -3.61
CA VAL A 14 5.86 2.99 -4.61
C VAL A 14 5.01 4.21 -4.25
N ILE A 15 4.88 5.14 -5.17
CA ILE A 15 4.08 6.36 -4.97
C ILE A 15 2.77 6.18 -5.72
N ILE A 16 1.66 6.29 -5.01
CA ILE A 16 0.31 6.30 -5.55
C ILE A 16 -0.15 7.76 -5.57
N HIS A 17 -0.39 8.29 -6.76
CA HIS A 17 -0.80 9.68 -6.95
C HIS A 17 -1.99 9.76 -7.92
N ASN A 18 -2.72 10.86 -7.87
CA ASN A 18 -3.82 11.13 -8.80
C ASN A 18 -3.31 11.70 -10.15
N LYS A 19 -4.22 12.02 -11.07
CA LYS A 19 -3.87 12.55 -12.41
C LYS A 19 -3.21 13.94 -12.35
N GLN A 20 -3.43 14.67 -11.27
CA GLN A 20 -2.88 15.99 -11.01
C GLN A 20 -1.47 15.92 -10.38
N GLY A 21 -1.00 14.71 -10.03
CA GLY A 21 0.30 14.47 -9.42
C GLY A 21 0.31 14.53 -7.89
N GLU A 22 -0.84 14.72 -7.26
CA GLU A 22 -0.96 14.76 -5.80
C GLU A 22 -0.81 13.35 -5.22
N ILE A 23 0.08 13.19 -4.26
CA ILE A 23 0.43 11.89 -3.66
C ILE A 23 -0.62 11.50 -2.63
N SER A 24 -1.41 10.47 -2.92
CA SER A 24 -2.40 9.93 -1.98
C SER A 24 -1.77 8.97 -0.98
N CYS A 25 -0.75 8.22 -1.39
CA CYS A 25 -0.10 7.22 -0.55
C CYS A 25 1.30 6.86 -1.05
N VAL A 26 2.25 6.68 -0.13
CA VAL A 26 3.57 6.10 -0.37
C VAL A 26 3.65 4.76 0.33
N VAL A 27 3.92 3.71 -0.45
CA VAL A 27 4.14 2.36 0.06
C VAL A 27 5.63 2.06 0.04
N ARG A 28 6.16 1.49 1.13
CA ARG A 28 7.55 1.07 1.24
C ARG A 28 7.64 -0.38 1.64
N LEU A 29 8.55 -1.11 1.00
CA LEU A 29 8.96 -2.42 1.49
C LEU A 29 10.06 -2.21 2.54
N ASN A 30 9.78 -2.52 3.80
CA ASN A 30 10.76 -2.34 4.87
C ASN A 30 11.63 -3.59 5.05
N LYS A 31 10.99 -4.76 5.11
CA LYS A 31 11.69 -6.02 5.37
C LYS A 31 10.90 -7.19 4.83
N ILE A 32 11.62 -8.19 4.33
CA ILE A 32 11.11 -9.55 4.09
C ILE A 32 11.52 -10.39 5.30
N LYS A 33 10.54 -11.05 5.95
CA LYS A 33 10.77 -11.96 7.07
C LYS A 33 11.15 -13.34 6.55
N ASP A 34 11.73 -14.15 7.42
CA ASP A 34 12.24 -15.49 7.06
C ASP A 34 11.12 -16.43 6.58
N ASN A 35 9.88 -16.22 7.03
CA ASN A 35 8.71 -16.97 6.58
C ASN A 35 8.10 -16.47 5.25
N GLY A 36 8.80 -15.59 4.53
CA GLY A 36 8.36 -15.00 3.27
C GLY A 36 7.32 -13.88 3.40
N SER A 37 6.85 -13.57 4.62
CA SER A 37 5.96 -12.42 4.82
C SER A 37 6.70 -11.09 4.70
N VAL A 38 6.00 -10.06 4.26
CA VAL A 38 6.58 -8.72 4.02
C VAL A 38 6.05 -7.71 5.01
N VAL A 39 6.92 -6.81 5.47
CA VAL A 39 6.55 -5.63 6.24
C VAL A 39 6.46 -4.46 5.28
N LEU A 40 5.24 -3.95 5.10
CA LEU A 40 4.96 -2.76 4.31
C LEU A 40 4.64 -1.58 5.22
N THR A 41 5.23 -0.42 4.93
CA THR A 41 4.81 0.85 5.53
C THR A 41 4.01 1.65 4.52
N PHE A 42 2.93 2.24 4.99
CA PHE A 42 2.10 3.15 4.21
C PHE A 42 2.13 4.53 4.87
N GLU A 43 2.46 5.56 4.09
CA GLU A 43 2.35 6.96 4.47
C GLU A 43 1.30 7.59 3.57
N ALA A 44 0.21 8.08 4.16
CA ALA A 44 -0.91 8.60 3.39
C ALA A 44 -1.52 9.83 4.07
N GLU A 45 -2.27 10.60 3.30
CA GLU A 45 -3.00 11.76 3.82
C GLU A 45 -4.11 11.33 4.80
N LYS A 46 -4.56 12.26 5.65
CA LYS A 46 -5.45 11.95 6.79
C LYS A 46 -6.81 11.38 6.39
N ASP A 47 -7.27 11.72 5.20
CA ASP A 47 -8.52 11.29 4.59
C ASP A 47 -8.41 9.89 3.94
N VAL A 48 -7.20 9.42 3.66
CA VAL A 48 -6.95 8.08 3.14
C VAL A 48 -6.96 7.06 4.28
N LYS A 49 -7.92 6.14 4.26
CA LYS A 49 -8.00 5.01 5.20
C LYS A 49 -7.34 3.77 4.62
N ILE A 50 -6.47 3.16 5.41
CA ILE A 50 -5.73 1.95 5.03
C ILE A 50 -6.17 0.82 5.94
N SER A 51 -6.70 -0.23 5.34
CA SER A 51 -7.22 -1.39 6.03
C SER A 51 -6.65 -2.66 5.41
N ARG A 52 -6.41 -3.66 6.25
CA ARG A 52 -6.26 -5.04 5.76
C ARG A 52 -7.59 -5.49 5.16
N GLU A 53 -7.55 -6.34 4.14
CA GLU A 53 -8.75 -6.73 3.38
C GLU A 53 -9.83 -7.33 4.28
N GLU A 54 -9.45 -8.19 5.23
CA GLU A 54 -10.36 -8.82 6.17
C GLU A 54 -11.09 -7.80 7.06
N ILE A 55 -10.39 -6.74 7.48
CA ILE A 55 -10.98 -5.66 8.28
C ILE A 55 -11.88 -4.79 7.42
N TYR A 56 -11.48 -4.51 6.19
CA TYR A 56 -12.30 -3.77 5.23
C TYR A 56 -13.62 -4.48 4.97
N LYS A 57 -13.58 -5.80 4.70
CA LYS A 57 -14.79 -6.59 4.43
C LYS A 57 -15.76 -6.64 5.62
N ILE A 58 -15.24 -6.65 6.85
CA ILE A 58 -16.07 -6.59 8.07
C ILE A 58 -16.78 -5.23 8.19
N ASN A 59 -16.07 -4.13 7.94
CA ASN A 59 -16.62 -2.78 8.09
C ASN A 59 -17.52 -2.34 6.93
N PHE A 60 -17.31 -2.94 5.75
CA PHE A 60 -18.04 -2.63 4.52
C PHE A 60 -18.54 -3.92 3.84
N PRO A 61 -19.44 -4.69 4.51
CA PRO A 61 -20.02 -5.87 3.91
C PRO A 61 -20.84 -5.45 2.68
N ARG A 62 -20.57 -6.11 1.55
CA ARG A 62 -21.31 -5.92 0.31
C ARG A 62 -22.30 -7.06 0.11
#